data_AF-A0A928X2Z0-F1
#
_entry.id   AF-A0A928X2Z0-F1
#
_cell.length_a   1.000
_cell.length_b   1.000
_cell.length_c   1.000
_cell.angle_alpha   90.00
_cell.angle_beta   90.00
_cell.angle_gamma   90.00
#
_symmetry.space_group_name_H-M   'P 1'
#
loop_
_entity.id
_entity.type
_entity.pdbx_description
1 polymer ?
#
loop_
_entity_poly.entity_id
_entity_poly.type
_entity_poly.pdbx_seq_one_letter_code
_entity_poly.pdbx_strand_id
1 'polypeptide(L)'
;MPSKSFSPAEKAFLEKVMQKASLPDIYDARDLTIVVFRSLRDLMTTEAAERTQETLDDEKIALLWKDDNPIVAALAKLRPPLKVDTETFLRRIQQEGGVPKGSTPEGVVIAVFSTIREELPPERVQEISSFLPDGLKIMWDQV
;
A
#
# COMPACT_ATOMS: atom_id res chain seq x y z
N MET A 1 -5.52 21.95 4.64
CA MET A 1 -4.31 21.13 4.84
C MET A 1 -4.73 19.95 5.69
N PRO A 2 -4.49 18.69 5.30
CA PRO A 2 -4.75 17.58 6.21
C PRO A 2 -3.88 17.77 7.46
N SER A 3 -4.46 17.47 8.62
CA SER A 3 -3.94 17.72 9.96
C SER A 3 -2.50 17.26 10.10
N LYS A 4 -1.64 18.06 10.76
CA LYS A 4 -0.29 17.66 11.20
C LYS A 4 -0.27 16.50 12.23
N SER A 5 -1.41 15.88 12.51
CA SER A 5 -1.59 14.89 13.57
C SER A 5 -2.24 13.63 13.01
N PHE A 6 -1.58 12.50 13.22
CA PHE A 6 -2.10 11.16 12.94
C PHE A 6 -3.26 10.81 13.89
N SER A 7 -4.25 10.03 13.42
CA SER A 7 -5.20 9.39 14.36
C SER A 7 -4.49 8.33 15.21
N PRO A 8 -5.04 7.89 16.36
CA PRO A 8 -4.44 6.80 17.12
C PRO A 8 -4.25 5.50 16.32
N ALA A 9 -5.23 5.13 15.49
CA ALA A 9 -5.15 3.93 14.66
C ALA A 9 -4.15 4.09 13.51
N GLU A 10 -4.17 5.23 12.81
CA GLU A 10 -3.19 5.54 11.77
C GLU A 10 -1.76 5.55 12.33
N LYS A 11 -1.57 6.12 13.52
CA LYS A 11 -0.28 6.13 14.20
C LYS A 11 0.17 4.70 14.53
N ALA A 12 -0.70 3.86 15.07
CA ALA A 12 -0.39 2.47 15.38
C ALA A 12 -0.06 1.66 14.11
N PHE A 13 -0.82 1.88 13.04
CA PHE A 13 -0.56 1.29 11.73
C PHE A 13 0.84 1.66 11.22
N LEU A 14 1.15 2.96 11.19
CA LEU A 14 2.42 3.45 10.67
C LEU A 14 3.61 3.08 11.57
N GLU A 15 3.41 2.99 12.89
CA GLU A 15 4.45 2.50 13.83
C GLU A 15 4.77 1.01 13.58
N LYS A 16 3.76 0.17 13.28
CA LYS A 16 3.99 -1.23 12.87
C LYS A 16 4.81 -1.30 11.58
N VAL A 17 4.45 -0.52 10.55
CA VAL A 17 5.20 -0.45 9.29
C VAL A 17 6.64 0.01 9.54
N MET A 18 6.80 1.10 10.30
CA MET A 18 8.10 1.67 10.65
C MET A 18 9.02 0.64 11.31
N GLN A 19 8.49 -0.10 12.31
CA GLN A 19 9.26 -1.12 13.02
C GLN A 19 9.61 -2.31 12.11
N LYS A 20 8.62 -2.86 11.39
CA LYS A 20 8.83 -4.03 10.52
C LYS A 20 9.81 -3.74 9.37
N ALA A 21 9.79 -2.52 8.82
CA ALA A 21 10.68 -2.12 7.73
C ALA A 21 11.99 -1.45 8.20
N SER A 22 12.21 -1.31 9.51
CA SER A 22 13.38 -0.61 10.09
C SER A 22 13.53 0.84 9.57
N LEU A 23 12.41 1.55 9.42
CA LEU A 23 12.40 2.93 8.93
C LEU A 23 12.77 3.91 10.05
N PRO A 24 13.45 5.03 9.72
CA PRO A 24 14.00 5.94 10.72
C PRO A 24 12.92 6.77 11.42
N ASP A 25 11.80 7.06 10.77
CA ASP A 25 10.69 7.78 11.36
C ASP A 25 9.31 7.40 10.75
N ILE A 26 8.25 7.91 11.40
CA ILE A 26 6.86 7.63 11.06
C ILE A 26 6.41 8.30 9.75
N TYR A 27 7.07 9.38 9.32
CA TYR A 27 6.75 10.07 8.08
C TYR A 27 7.31 9.28 6.88
N ASP A 28 8.51 8.71 7.00
CA ASP A 28 9.04 7.76 6.03
C ASP A 28 8.11 6.54 5.90
N ALA A 29 7.59 6.02 7.03
CA ALA A 29 6.61 4.93 7.01
C ALA A 29 5.32 5.32 6.29
N ARG A 30 4.81 6.54 6.50
CA ARG A 30 3.62 7.06 5.79
C ARG A 30 3.86 7.15 4.29
N ASP A 31 4.94 7.81 3.90
CA ASP A 31 5.21 8.13 2.50
C ASP A 31 5.48 6.83 1.70
N LEU A 32 6.23 5.88 2.27
CA LEU A 32 6.42 4.56 1.68
C LEU A 32 5.13 3.74 1.62
N THR A 33 4.29 3.78 2.67
CA THR A 33 2.97 3.13 2.65
C THR A 33 2.11 3.64 1.49
N ILE A 34 2.06 4.96 1.29
CA ILE A 34 1.32 5.58 0.19
C ILE A 34 1.85 5.11 -1.17
N VAL A 35 3.17 5.02 -1.33
CA VAL A 35 3.78 4.54 -2.58
C VAL A 35 3.46 3.06 -2.84
N VAL A 36 3.51 2.21 -1.81
CA VAL A 36 3.13 0.80 -1.92
C VAL A 36 1.64 0.65 -2.26
N PHE A 37 0.76 1.36 -1.57
CA PHE A 37 -0.69 1.31 -1.84
C PHE A 37 -1.04 1.84 -3.22
N ARG A 38 -0.42 2.93 -3.68
CA ARG A 38 -0.58 3.39 -5.06
C ARG A 38 -0.11 2.35 -6.07
N SER A 39 1.05 1.76 -5.84
CA SER A 39 1.60 0.73 -6.72
C SER A 39 0.72 -0.53 -6.74
N LEU A 40 0.13 -0.90 -5.62
CA LEU A 40 -0.79 -2.02 -5.50
C LEU A 40 -2.08 -1.76 -6.29
N ARG A 41 -2.66 -0.58 -6.14
CA ARG A 41 -3.89 -0.19 -6.87
C ARG A 41 -3.69 -0.14 -8.37
N ASP A 42 -2.50 0.24 -8.84
CA ASP A 42 -2.16 0.18 -10.27
C ASP A 42 -2.22 -1.26 -10.83
N LEU A 43 -2.11 -2.31 -9.99
CA LEU A 43 -2.28 -3.72 -10.38
C LEU A 43 -3.73 -4.21 -10.36
N MET A 44 -4.64 -3.42 -9.78
CA MET A 44 -6.02 -3.80 -9.52
C MET A 44 -6.98 -3.11 -10.49
N THR A 45 -8.17 -3.66 -10.64
CA THR A 45 -9.30 -2.91 -11.23
C THR A 45 -9.71 -1.78 -10.29
N THR A 46 -10.21 -0.67 -10.84
CA THR A 46 -10.73 0.45 -10.05
C THR A 46 -11.76 -0.02 -9.01
N GLU A 47 -12.70 -0.87 -9.40
CA GLU A 47 -13.76 -1.34 -8.51
C GLU A 47 -13.20 -2.15 -7.33
N ALA A 48 -12.14 -2.95 -7.55
CA ALA A 48 -11.48 -3.70 -6.48
C ALA A 48 -10.69 -2.77 -5.54
N ALA A 49 -10.03 -1.76 -6.09
CA ALA A 49 -9.32 -0.75 -5.30
C ALA A 49 -10.29 0.09 -4.45
N GLU A 50 -11.42 0.51 -5.00
CA GLU A 50 -12.49 1.23 -4.30
C GLU A 50 -13.11 0.38 -3.19
N ARG A 51 -13.52 -0.87 -3.51
CA ARG A 51 -14.04 -1.80 -2.50
C ARG A 51 -13.06 -2.04 -1.36
N THR A 52 -11.76 -2.13 -1.65
CA THR A 52 -10.73 -2.28 -0.61
C THR A 52 -10.70 -1.07 0.31
N GLN A 53 -10.75 0.14 -0.26
CA GLN A 53 -10.83 1.38 0.53
C GLN A 53 -12.07 1.43 1.43
N GLU A 54 -13.24 1.06 0.90
CA GLU A 54 -14.52 1.06 1.63
C GLU A 54 -14.57 0.04 2.77
N THR A 55 -13.67 -0.96 2.75
CA THR A 55 -13.61 -2.01 3.77
C THR A 55 -12.76 -1.60 4.98
N LEU A 56 -11.97 -0.53 4.87
CA LEU A 56 -11.13 -0.04 5.96
C LEU A 56 -11.98 0.79 6.93
N ASP A 57 -12.05 0.34 8.19
CA ASP A 57 -12.89 0.96 9.23
C ASP A 57 -12.37 2.34 9.67
N ASP A 58 -11.04 2.54 9.69
CA ASP A 58 -10.44 3.83 10.06
C ASP A 58 -10.28 4.74 8.83
N GLU A 59 -10.92 5.90 8.88
CA GLU A 59 -10.91 6.89 7.79
C GLU A 59 -9.48 7.35 7.44
N LYS A 60 -8.57 7.46 8.42
CA LYS A 60 -7.20 7.90 8.15
C LYS A 60 -6.37 6.82 7.49
N ILE A 61 -6.54 5.55 7.87
CA ILE A 61 -5.92 4.42 7.14
C ILE A 61 -6.50 4.34 5.72
N ALA A 62 -7.82 4.53 5.55
CA ALA A 62 -8.44 4.59 4.24
C ALA A 62 -7.89 5.74 3.37
N LEU A 63 -7.52 6.88 3.98
CA LEU A 63 -6.87 7.99 3.27
C LEU A 63 -5.44 7.65 2.80
N LEU A 64 -4.69 6.81 3.53
CA LEU A 64 -3.38 6.31 3.03
C LEU A 64 -3.56 5.49 1.74
N TRP A 65 -4.66 4.73 1.66
CA TRP A 65 -5.01 3.92 0.50
C TRP A 65 -5.54 4.75 -0.67
N LYS A 66 -6.20 5.89 -0.41
CA LYS A 66 -6.94 6.66 -1.42
C LYS A 66 -6.07 7.19 -2.57
N ASP A 67 -6.64 7.34 -3.77
CA ASP A 67 -5.99 8.05 -4.89
C ASP A 67 -6.33 9.53 -4.78
N ASP A 68 -5.32 10.36 -4.58
CA ASP A 68 -5.49 11.81 -4.58
C ASP A 68 -5.38 12.41 -5.98
N ASN A 69 -5.26 11.61 -7.06
CA ASN A 69 -5.21 12.14 -8.42
C ASN A 69 -6.63 12.27 -9.03
N PRO A 70 -7.21 13.50 -9.07
CA PRO A 70 -8.57 13.72 -9.57
C PRO A 70 -8.74 13.40 -11.06
N ILE A 71 -7.66 13.48 -11.86
CA ILE A 71 -7.70 13.14 -13.29
C ILE A 71 -7.78 11.62 -13.46
N VAL A 72 -7.04 10.89 -12.62
CA VAL A 72 -7.07 9.42 -12.61
C VAL A 72 -8.44 8.94 -12.14
N ALA A 73 -9.02 9.53 -11.08
CA ALA A 73 -10.37 9.21 -10.62
C ALA A 73 -11.44 9.41 -11.71
N ALA A 74 -11.33 10.46 -12.53
CA ALA A 74 -12.26 10.73 -13.62
C ALA A 74 -12.14 9.72 -14.79
N LEU A 75 -10.96 9.13 -15.00
CA LEU A 75 -10.68 8.15 -16.08
C LEU A 75 -10.67 6.70 -15.60
N ALA A 76 -10.81 6.46 -14.29
CA ALA A 76 -10.56 5.19 -13.64
C ALA A 76 -11.40 4.05 -14.23
N LYS A 77 -12.68 4.29 -14.54
CA LYS A 77 -13.61 3.30 -15.13
C LYS A 77 -13.17 2.73 -16.49
N LEU A 78 -12.21 3.35 -17.16
CA LEU A 78 -11.72 2.93 -18.48
C LEU A 78 -10.28 2.39 -18.44
N ARG A 79 -9.59 2.44 -17.29
CA ARG A 79 -8.17 2.06 -17.20
C ARG A 79 -8.06 0.57 -16.85
N PRO A 80 -7.48 -0.26 -17.73
CA PRO A 80 -7.20 -1.64 -17.36
C PRO A 80 -6.09 -1.69 -16.28
N PRO A 81 -6.05 -2.75 -15.45
CA PRO A 81 -4.94 -2.98 -14.54
C PRO A 81 -3.60 -3.00 -15.27
N LEU A 82 -2.56 -2.43 -14.66
CA LEU A 82 -1.22 -2.45 -15.24
C LEU A 82 -0.59 -3.82 -15.05
N LYS A 83 0.01 -4.34 -16.13
CA LYS A 83 0.84 -5.55 -16.08
C LYS A 83 2.26 -5.15 -15.69
N VAL A 84 2.54 -5.16 -14.39
CA VAL A 84 3.85 -4.84 -13.81
C VAL A 84 4.39 -6.09 -13.12
N ASP A 85 5.63 -6.46 -13.44
CA ASP A 85 6.31 -7.56 -12.76
C ASP A 85 6.85 -7.13 -11.38
N THR A 86 7.24 -8.12 -10.58
CA THR A 86 7.75 -7.89 -9.22
C THR A 86 8.98 -6.97 -9.20
N GLU A 87 9.92 -7.13 -10.15
CA GLU A 87 11.13 -6.31 -10.20
C GLU A 87 10.80 -4.83 -10.47
N THR A 88 9.90 -4.57 -11.41
CA THR A 88 9.45 -3.21 -11.75
C THR A 88 8.68 -2.58 -10.60
N PHE A 89 7.84 -3.36 -9.90
CA PHE A 89 7.17 -2.91 -8.70
C PHE A 89 8.18 -2.48 -7.62
N LEU A 90 9.12 -3.36 -7.26
CA LEU A 90 10.10 -3.09 -6.20
C LEU A 90 11.01 -1.91 -6.55
N ARG A 91 11.44 -1.81 -7.81
CA ARG A 91 12.20 -0.66 -8.33
C ARG A 91 11.42 0.64 -8.19
N ARG A 92 10.10 0.62 -8.39
CA ARG A 92 9.24 1.79 -8.17
C ARG A 92 9.22 2.19 -6.70
N ILE A 93 9.07 1.23 -5.78
CA ILE A 93 9.13 1.50 -4.34
C ILE A 93 10.48 2.12 -3.97
N GLN A 94 11.58 1.57 -4.50
CA GLN A 94 12.92 2.10 -4.29
C GLN A 94 13.09 3.55 -4.77
N GLN A 95 12.59 3.86 -5.98
CA GLN A 95 12.83 5.14 -6.65
C GLN A 95 11.85 6.22 -6.22
N GLU A 96 10.55 5.91 -6.15
CA GLU A 96 9.51 6.88 -5.83
C GLU A 96 9.32 7.04 -4.31
N GLY A 97 9.57 5.98 -3.53
CA GLY A 97 9.44 6.00 -2.07
C GLY A 97 10.71 6.44 -1.34
N GLY A 98 11.85 6.51 -2.02
CA GLY A 98 13.11 6.94 -1.40
C GLY A 98 13.57 6.03 -0.26
N VAL A 99 13.50 4.70 -0.46
CA VAL A 99 13.82 3.71 0.59
C VAL A 99 15.18 4.02 1.26
N PRO A 100 15.23 4.21 2.59
CA PRO A 100 16.45 4.55 3.31
C PRO A 100 17.53 3.46 3.24
N LYS A 101 18.80 3.83 3.41
CA LYS A 101 19.97 2.93 3.30
C LYS A 101 20.00 1.74 4.29
N GLY A 102 19.11 1.70 5.28
CA GLY A 102 18.98 0.61 6.26
C GLY A 102 17.80 -0.35 6.00
N SER A 103 16.99 -0.08 4.97
CA SER A 103 15.81 -0.85 4.61
C SER A 103 15.94 -1.36 3.17
N THR A 104 15.12 -2.35 2.80
CA THR A 104 15.03 -2.82 1.42
C THR A 104 13.62 -2.62 0.87
N PRO A 105 13.44 -2.47 -0.46
CA PRO A 105 12.11 -2.41 -1.07
C PRO A 105 11.23 -3.59 -0.67
N GLU A 106 11.79 -4.81 -0.63
CA GLU A 106 11.08 -6.02 -0.20
C GLU A 106 10.65 -5.93 1.25
N GLY A 107 11.54 -5.49 2.15
CA GLY A 107 11.22 -5.32 3.56
C GLY A 107 10.11 -4.30 3.80
N VAL A 108 10.11 -3.20 3.05
CA VAL A 108 9.02 -2.21 3.07
C VAL A 108 7.71 -2.82 2.59
N VAL A 109 7.72 -3.51 1.45
CA VAL A 109 6.51 -4.14 0.89
C VAL A 109 5.93 -5.18 1.84
N ILE A 110 6.77 -6.06 2.39
CA ILE A 110 6.39 -7.07 3.39
C ILE A 110 5.80 -6.40 4.64
N ALA A 111 6.42 -5.33 5.14
CA ALA A 111 5.91 -4.59 6.29
C ALA A 111 4.52 -3.99 6.04
N VAL A 112 4.32 -3.36 4.88
CA VAL A 112 3.02 -2.79 4.50
C VAL A 112 1.99 -3.88 4.28
N PHE A 113 2.32 -4.95 3.57
CA PHE A 113 1.43 -6.10 3.31
C PHE A 113 1.00 -6.76 4.62
N SER A 114 1.94 -7.03 5.52
CA SER A 114 1.64 -7.61 6.83
C SER A 114 0.68 -6.72 7.61
N THR A 115 0.93 -5.42 7.62
CA THR A 115 0.13 -4.48 8.43
C THR A 115 -1.26 -4.26 7.84
N ILE A 116 -1.40 -4.08 6.52
CA ILE A 116 -2.72 -3.87 5.89
C ILE A 116 -3.61 -5.11 5.94
N ARG A 117 -3.02 -6.32 5.93
CA ARG A 117 -3.79 -7.57 6.05
C ARG A 117 -4.48 -7.71 7.41
N GLU A 118 -3.95 -7.10 8.47
CA GLU A 118 -4.60 -7.08 9.78
C GLU A 118 -5.87 -6.20 9.79
N GLU A 119 -5.94 -5.23 8.87
CA GLU A 119 -7.06 -4.26 8.75
C GLU A 119 -8.09 -4.69 7.70
N LEU A 120 -7.90 -5.83 7.03
CA LEU A 120 -8.75 -6.29 5.94
C LEU A 120 -9.39 -7.65 6.26
N PRO A 121 -10.65 -7.87 5.87
CA PRO A 121 -11.29 -9.16 6.01
C PRO A 121 -10.72 -10.18 5.01
N PRO A 122 -10.83 -11.50 5.28
CA PRO A 122 -10.18 -12.54 4.50
C PRO A 122 -10.51 -12.51 3.00
N GLU A 123 -11.74 -12.19 2.63
CA GLU A 123 -12.17 -12.10 1.23
C GLU A 123 -11.43 -10.99 0.48
N ARG A 124 -11.13 -9.86 1.14
CA ARG A 124 -10.43 -8.74 0.54
C ARG A 124 -8.93 -9.05 0.40
N VAL A 125 -8.37 -9.76 1.39
CA VAL A 125 -7.00 -10.29 1.32
C VAL A 125 -6.82 -11.25 0.14
N GLN A 126 -7.77 -12.15 -0.10
CA GLN A 126 -7.74 -13.07 -1.23
C GLN A 126 -7.93 -12.36 -2.58
N GLU A 127 -8.86 -11.41 -2.65
CA GLU A 127 -9.09 -10.59 -3.84
C GLU A 127 -7.82 -9.85 -4.26
N ILE A 128 -7.15 -9.17 -3.33
CA ILE A 128 -5.87 -8.47 -3.60
C ILE A 128 -4.80 -9.45 -4.11
N SER A 129 -4.63 -10.61 -3.44
CA SER A 129 -3.64 -11.63 -3.82
C SER A 129 -3.82 -12.13 -5.26
N SER A 130 -5.06 -12.10 -5.79
CA SER A 130 -5.35 -12.53 -7.18
C SER A 130 -4.78 -11.58 -8.25
N PHE A 131 -4.47 -10.33 -7.90
CA PHE A 131 -3.87 -9.34 -8.80
C PHE A 131 -2.33 -9.31 -8.75
N LEU A 132 -1.73 -9.95 -7.75
CA LEU A 132 -0.29 -9.86 -7.52
C LEU A 132 0.49 -10.73 -8.52
N PRO A 133 1.60 -10.22 -9.10
CA PRO A 133 2.57 -11.05 -9.80
C PRO A 133 3.24 -12.04 -8.82
N ASP A 134 3.71 -13.18 -9.35
CA ASP A 134 4.20 -14.33 -8.56
C ASP A 134 5.13 -13.95 -7.40
N GLY A 135 6.13 -13.11 -7.65
CA GLY A 135 7.09 -12.71 -6.61
C GLY A 135 6.47 -11.85 -5.49
N LEU A 136 5.49 -10.99 -5.82
CA LEU A 136 4.75 -10.23 -4.80
C LEU A 136 3.74 -11.10 -4.07
N LYS A 137 3.16 -12.09 -4.75
CA LYS A 137 2.28 -13.06 -4.11
C LYS A 137 3.01 -13.88 -3.05
N ILE A 138 4.25 -14.28 -3.31
CA ILE A 138 5.11 -14.93 -2.31
C ILE A 138 5.29 -14.02 -1.09
N MET A 139 5.61 -12.73 -1.28
CA MET A 139 5.74 -11.77 -0.18
C MET A 139 4.42 -11.57 0.57
N TRP A 140 3.31 -11.56 -0.15
CA TRP A 140 1.97 -11.44 0.41
C TRP A 140 1.60 -12.66 1.24
N ASP A 141 1.93 -13.87 0.82
CA ASP A 141 1.55 -15.11 1.50
C ASP A 141 2.46 -15.45 2.70
N GLN A 142 3.67 -14.87 2.75
CA GLN A 142 4.64 -15.10 3.83
C GLN A 142 4.34 -14.34 5.14
N VAL A 143 3.35 -13.46 5.16
CA VAL A 143 3.02 -12.59 6.30
C VAL A 143 1.74 -12.92 7.02
#